data_AF-A0A6L6QPP0-F1
#
_entry.id   AF-A0A6L6QPP0-F1
#
_cell.length_a   1.000
_cell.length_b   1.000
_cell.length_c   1.000
_cell.angle_alpha   90.00
_cell.angle_beta   90.00
_cell.angle_gamma   90.00
#
_symmetry.space_group_name_H-M   'P 1'
#
loop_
_entity.id
_entity.type
_entity.pdbx_description
1 polymer ?
#
loop_
_entity_poly.entity_id
_entity_poly.type
_entity_poly.pdbx_seq_one_letter_code
_entity_poly.pdbx_strand_id
1 'polypeptide(L)'
;MQAERLNRLKESIGQPLLKVFPSAVIFDDELADIGEGVFVVLADSEDENDAAQTRIHAILWAASRGAAMRVWYSRIEADDLQLAIPPHYLLPNGARSYAELTRNLKESEISFLESASYRIMVDGAFIHKKISSRGVTYYFRAVTENADEVPYAVLHSNF
;
A
#
# COMPACT_ATOMS: atom_id res chain seq x y z
N MET A 1 -14.51 13.64 9.03
CA MET A 1 -14.43 13.50 7.56
C MET A 1 -13.23 12.66 7.06
N GLN A 2 -11.96 13.02 7.33
CA GLN A 2 -10.80 12.30 6.79
C GLN A 2 -10.49 10.97 7.51
N ALA A 3 -10.54 10.92 8.84
CA ALA A 3 -10.39 9.69 9.61
C ALA A 3 -11.52 8.66 9.32
N GLU A 4 -12.74 9.14 9.08
CA GLU A 4 -13.87 8.29 8.66
C GLU A 4 -13.60 7.60 7.33
N ARG A 5 -12.87 8.25 6.41
CA ARG A 5 -12.54 7.65 5.12
C ARG A 5 -11.58 6.47 5.30
N LEU A 6 -10.52 6.63 6.09
CA LEU A 6 -9.61 5.53 6.38
C LEU A 6 -10.33 4.38 7.10
N ASN A 7 -11.18 4.69 8.09
CA ASN A 7 -11.92 3.67 8.83
C ASN A 7 -12.84 2.86 7.91
N ARG A 8 -13.59 3.53 7.02
CA ARG A 8 -14.41 2.82 6.01
C ARG A 8 -13.59 1.93 5.09
N LEU A 9 -12.41 2.39 4.66
CA LEU A 9 -11.51 1.56 3.86
C LEU A 9 -11.04 0.33 4.64
N LYS A 10 -10.67 0.49 5.91
CA LYS A 10 -10.28 -0.64 6.76
C LYS A 10 -11.42 -1.61 7.05
N GLU A 11 -12.64 -1.11 7.24
CA GLU A 11 -13.85 -1.94 7.40
C GLU A 11 -14.19 -2.76 6.15
N SER A 12 -13.71 -2.35 4.97
CA SER A 12 -13.88 -3.13 3.74
C SER A 12 -12.97 -4.35 3.65
N ILE A 13 -11.92 -4.44 4.47
CA ILE A 13 -11.04 -5.61 4.50
C ILE A 13 -11.84 -6.84 4.96
N GLY A 14 -11.71 -7.94 4.21
CA GLY A 14 -12.46 -9.17 4.37
C GLY A 14 -13.82 -9.16 3.66
N GLN A 15 -14.27 -8.03 3.13
CA GLN A 15 -15.54 -7.95 2.39
C GLN A 15 -15.36 -8.32 0.91
N PRO A 16 -16.42 -8.80 0.24
CA PRO A 16 -16.40 -9.03 -1.20
C PRO A 16 -16.18 -7.73 -1.99
N LEU A 17 -15.26 -7.76 -2.96
CA LEU A 17 -14.85 -6.58 -3.73
C LEU A 17 -16.05 -5.83 -4.33
N LEU A 18 -16.82 -6.52 -5.17
CA LEU A 18 -17.89 -5.89 -5.96
C LEU A 18 -19.12 -5.51 -5.12
N LYS A 19 -19.22 -6.01 -3.88
CA LYS A 19 -20.26 -5.60 -2.93
C LYS A 19 -19.94 -4.23 -2.32
N VAL A 20 -18.67 -3.97 -2.02
CA VAL A 20 -18.23 -2.70 -1.43
C VAL A 20 -17.94 -1.66 -2.52
N PHE A 21 -17.30 -2.09 -3.61
CA PHE A 21 -16.88 -1.25 -4.72
C PHE A 21 -17.41 -1.81 -6.05
N PRO A 22 -18.70 -1.57 -6.38
CA PRO A 22 -19.31 -2.12 -7.61
C PRO A 22 -18.63 -1.65 -8.90
N SER A 23 -17.95 -0.50 -8.85
CA SER A 23 -17.22 0.07 -9.99
C SER A 23 -15.73 -0.28 -10.00
N ALA A 24 -15.27 -1.17 -9.13
CA ALA A 24 -13.87 -1.58 -9.08
C ALA A 24 -13.46 -2.25 -10.40
N VAL A 25 -12.24 -1.96 -10.84
CA VAL A 25 -11.65 -2.56 -12.04
C VAL A 25 -10.48 -3.44 -11.64
N ILE A 26 -10.65 -4.75 -11.74
CA ILE A 26 -9.54 -5.71 -11.61
C ILE A 26 -8.62 -5.50 -12.82
N PHE A 27 -7.35 -5.20 -12.58
CA PHE A 27 -6.37 -4.94 -13.63
C PHE A 27 -5.16 -5.90 -13.60
N ASP A 28 -5.04 -6.70 -12.54
CA ASP A 28 -4.15 -7.85 -12.42
C ASP A 28 -4.80 -8.86 -11.45
N ASP A 29 -4.28 -10.09 -11.36
CA ASP A 29 -4.97 -11.22 -10.71
C ASP A 29 -5.32 -10.92 -9.24
N GLU A 30 -4.43 -10.24 -8.52
CA GLU A 30 -4.62 -9.91 -7.10
C GLU A 30 -4.80 -8.41 -6.85
N LEU A 31 -5.03 -7.60 -7.90
CA LEU A 31 -5.13 -6.14 -7.76
C LEU A 31 -6.33 -5.56 -8.49
N ALA A 32 -7.11 -4.76 -7.76
CA ALA A 32 -8.18 -3.93 -8.31
C ALA A 32 -7.98 -2.45 -8.01
N ASP A 33 -8.37 -1.63 -8.98
CA ASP A 33 -8.43 -0.18 -8.90
C ASP A 33 -9.82 0.25 -8.44
N ILE A 34 -9.88 1.01 -7.34
CA ILE A 34 -11.14 1.54 -6.78
C ILE A 34 -11.23 3.07 -6.90
N GLY A 35 -10.31 3.69 -7.64
CA GLY A 35 -10.27 5.12 -7.93
C GLY A 35 -9.39 5.95 -6.99
N GLU A 36 -9.07 7.17 -7.44
CA GLU A 36 -8.26 8.16 -6.70
C GLU A 36 -6.86 7.65 -6.25
N GLY A 37 -6.26 6.75 -7.03
CA GLY A 37 -4.96 6.13 -6.70
C GLY A 37 -5.04 5.14 -5.53
N VAL A 38 -6.25 4.74 -5.14
CA VAL A 38 -6.48 3.67 -4.17
C VAL A 38 -6.77 2.38 -4.93
N PHE A 39 -6.01 1.37 -4.57
CA PHE A 39 -6.08 0.00 -5.03
C PHE A 39 -6.42 -0.89 -3.84
N VAL A 40 -6.89 -2.09 -4.15
CA VAL A 40 -7.09 -3.14 -3.16
C VAL A 40 -6.38 -4.39 -3.61
N VAL A 41 -5.75 -5.04 -2.64
CA VAL A 41 -5.19 -6.38 -2.81
C VAL A 41 -6.30 -7.38 -2.61
N LEU A 42 -6.40 -8.34 -3.51
CA LEU A 42 -7.43 -9.35 -3.52
C LEU A 42 -6.88 -10.65 -2.94
N ALA A 43 -7.75 -11.39 -2.26
CA ALA A 43 -7.52 -12.78 -1.91
C ALA A 43 -8.75 -13.59 -2.28
N ASP A 44 -8.51 -14.77 -2.84
CA ASP A 44 -9.57 -15.75 -3.02
C ASP A 44 -9.96 -16.33 -1.67
N SER A 45 -11.26 -16.48 -1.44
CA SER A 45 -11.76 -17.25 -0.31
C SER A 45 -12.17 -18.64 -0.77
N GLU A 46 -11.52 -19.66 -0.24
CA GLU A 46 -11.90 -21.08 -0.38
C GLU A 46 -13.08 -21.46 0.53
N ASP A 47 -13.98 -20.51 0.84
CA ASP A 47 -15.12 -20.79 1.69
C ASP A 47 -16.15 -21.60 0.88
N GLU A 48 -16.17 -22.92 1.05
CA GLU A 48 -16.98 -23.86 0.26
C GLU A 48 -18.50 -23.56 0.28
N ASN A 49 -18.96 -22.72 1.21
CA ASN A 49 -20.36 -22.34 1.38
C ASN A 49 -20.74 -20.99 0.76
N ASP A 50 -19.78 -20.18 0.32
CA ASP A 50 -20.01 -18.90 -0.34
C ASP A 50 -19.44 -19.02 -1.75
N ALA A 51 -20.25 -18.82 -2.79
CA ALA A 51 -19.79 -18.97 -4.17
C ALA A 51 -18.52 -18.13 -4.37
N ALA A 52 -17.37 -18.77 -4.61
CA ALA A 52 -16.03 -18.15 -4.58
C ALA A 52 -16.03 -16.64 -4.86
N GLN A 53 -16.00 -15.83 -3.79
CA GLN A 53 -16.04 -14.37 -3.91
C GLN A 53 -14.64 -13.81 -3.69
N THR A 54 -14.15 -13.04 -4.66
CA THR A 54 -12.90 -12.30 -4.51
C THR A 54 -13.05 -11.25 -3.40
N ARG A 55 -12.25 -11.40 -2.34
CA ARG A 55 -12.32 -10.57 -1.13
C ARG A 55 -11.16 -9.58 -1.06
N ILE A 56 -11.42 -8.47 -0.40
CA ILE A 56 -10.41 -7.44 -0.15
C ILE A 56 -9.50 -7.92 0.99
N HIS A 57 -8.21 -8.06 0.72
CA HIS A 57 -7.19 -8.48 1.68
C HIS A 57 -6.48 -7.28 2.34
N ALA A 58 -6.15 -6.27 1.53
CA ALA A 58 -5.45 -5.08 1.98
C ALA A 58 -5.82 -3.86 1.15
N ILE A 59 -5.59 -2.68 1.69
CA ILE A 59 -5.77 -1.40 1.00
C ILE A 59 -4.41 -0.87 0.61
N LEU A 60 -4.22 -0.57 -0.66
CA LEU A 60 -2.97 -0.05 -1.20
C LEU A 60 -3.24 1.30 -1.85
N TRP A 61 -2.68 2.38 -1.31
CA TRP A 61 -2.52 3.59 -2.10
C TRP A 61 -1.19 3.53 -2.85
N ALA A 62 -1.17 3.94 -4.11
CA ALA A 62 0.06 4.07 -4.88
C ALA A 62 -0.03 5.23 -5.88
N ALA A 63 1.11 5.82 -6.23
CA ALA A 63 1.18 6.95 -7.15
C ALA A 63 0.66 6.62 -8.57
N SER A 64 0.66 5.34 -8.95
CA SER A 64 0.17 4.83 -10.23
C SER A 64 -0.11 3.32 -10.14
N ARG A 65 -0.70 2.75 -11.19
CA ARG A 65 -0.81 1.28 -11.34
C ARG A 65 0.57 0.62 -11.38
N GLY A 66 1.54 1.23 -12.07
CA GLY A 66 2.92 0.75 -12.12
C GLY A 66 3.58 0.68 -10.75
N ALA A 67 3.37 1.72 -9.93
CA ALA A 67 3.78 1.74 -8.53
C ALA A 67 3.13 0.62 -7.70
N ALA A 68 1.83 0.37 -7.90
CA ALA A 68 1.13 -0.74 -7.23
C ALA A 68 1.74 -2.10 -7.60
N MET A 69 2.02 -2.33 -8.88
CA MET A 69 2.67 -3.54 -9.38
C MET A 69 4.09 -3.73 -8.81
N ARG A 70 4.86 -2.65 -8.65
CA ARG A 70 6.18 -2.70 -8.00
C ARG A 70 6.08 -3.14 -6.54
N VAL A 71 5.09 -2.62 -5.81
CA VAL A 71 4.90 -2.98 -4.39
C VAL A 71 4.49 -4.44 -4.25
N TRP A 72 3.48 -4.86 -5.01
CA TRP A 72 2.84 -6.16 -4.78
C TRP A 72 3.63 -7.32 -5.42
N TYR A 73 4.07 -7.16 -6.67
CA TYR A 73 4.74 -8.22 -7.42
C TYR A 73 6.25 -8.02 -7.57
N SER A 74 6.84 -7.00 -6.93
CA SER A 74 8.26 -6.65 -7.10
C SER A 74 8.66 -6.36 -8.56
N ARG A 75 7.70 -5.99 -9.42
CA ARG A 75 7.92 -5.66 -10.84
C ARG A 75 8.41 -4.22 -10.99
N ILE A 76 9.72 -4.00 -10.79
CA ILE A 76 10.33 -2.67 -10.88
C ILE A 76 10.19 -2.05 -12.29
N GLU A 77 10.13 -2.88 -13.32
CA GLU A 77 10.00 -2.47 -14.73
C GLU A 77 8.61 -1.95 -15.06
N ALA A 78 7.60 -2.29 -14.26
CA ALA A 78 6.24 -1.78 -14.41
C ALA A 78 6.08 -0.38 -13.81
N ASP A 79 7.02 0.08 -12.96
CA ASP A 79 6.94 1.39 -12.31
C ASP A 79 7.21 2.52 -13.31
N ASP A 80 6.23 3.38 -13.50
CA ASP A 80 6.30 4.56 -14.36
C ASP A 80 6.95 5.77 -13.66
N LEU A 81 7.43 5.59 -12.42
CA LEU A 81 8.09 6.59 -11.60
C LEU A 81 7.24 7.83 -11.32
N GLN A 82 5.91 7.72 -11.48
CA GLN A 82 5.02 8.84 -11.17
C GLN A 82 5.19 9.29 -9.72
N LEU A 83 5.19 10.61 -9.55
CA LEU A 83 5.23 11.27 -8.25
C LEU A 83 3.82 11.70 -7.88
N ALA A 84 3.38 11.28 -6.70
CA ALA A 84 2.12 11.71 -6.11
C ALA A 84 2.28 11.80 -4.59
N ILE A 85 1.46 12.63 -3.96
CA ILE A 85 1.45 12.76 -2.50
C ILE A 85 0.36 11.81 -1.97
N PRO A 86 0.70 10.90 -1.03
CA PRO A 86 -0.32 10.07 -0.40
C PRO A 86 -1.38 10.95 0.27
N PRO A 87 -2.67 10.58 0.21
CA PRO A 87 -3.70 11.28 0.96
C PRO A 87 -3.34 11.38 2.43
N HIS A 88 -3.47 12.58 3.01
CA HIS A 88 -3.01 12.85 4.39
C HIS A 88 -3.57 11.87 5.43
N TYR A 89 -4.78 11.32 5.21
CA TYR A 89 -5.39 10.35 6.12
C TYR A 89 -4.67 9.00 6.18
N LEU A 90 -3.76 8.72 5.24
CA LEU A 90 -2.89 7.52 5.24
C LEU A 90 -1.55 7.77 5.95
N LEU A 91 -1.26 9.02 6.32
CA LEU A 91 0.04 9.44 6.83
C LEU A 91 -0.06 9.85 8.31
N PRO A 92 0.91 9.44 9.16
CA PRO A 92 0.90 9.76 10.57
C PRO A 92 1.12 11.27 10.75
N ASN A 93 0.17 11.94 11.40
CA ASN A 93 0.15 13.41 11.58
C ASN A 93 0.42 14.19 10.28
N GLY A 94 -0.01 13.66 9.13
CA GLY A 94 0.15 14.30 7.83
C GLY A 94 1.59 14.40 7.32
N ALA A 95 2.51 13.57 7.82
CA ALA A 95 3.90 13.51 7.38
C ALA A 95 4.03 13.47 5.86
N ARG A 96 4.93 14.28 5.28
CA ARG A 96 5.10 14.38 3.83
C ARG A 96 6.41 13.81 3.31
N SER A 97 7.33 13.46 4.20
CA SER A 97 8.63 12.91 3.84
C SER A 97 9.05 11.78 4.76
N TYR A 98 10.09 11.05 4.37
CA TYR A 98 10.74 10.04 5.19
C TYR A 98 11.13 10.56 6.58
N ALA A 99 11.76 11.73 6.64
CA ALA A 99 12.20 12.33 7.90
C ALA A 99 11.03 12.73 8.79
N GLU A 100 9.97 13.33 8.21
CA GLU A 100 8.77 13.66 8.97
C GLU A 100 8.05 12.42 9.47
N LEU A 101 7.97 11.37 8.63
CA LEU A 101 7.28 10.14 8.97
C LEU A 101 7.98 9.41 10.12
N THR A 102 9.30 9.25 10.04
CA THR A 102 10.08 8.62 11.12
C THR A 102 10.06 9.44 12.40
N ARG A 103 10.13 10.78 12.32
CA ARG A 103 9.97 11.67 13.48
C ARG A 103 8.59 11.49 14.12
N ASN A 104 7.52 11.58 13.34
CA ASN A 104 6.15 11.49 13.86
C ASN A 104 5.86 10.12 14.49
N LEU A 105 6.39 9.03 13.93
CA LEU A 105 6.29 7.70 14.53
C LEU A 105 7.03 7.61 15.87
N LYS A 106 8.25 8.17 15.96
CA LYS A 106 9.03 8.24 17.22
C LYS A 106 8.31 9.07 18.28
N GLU A 107 7.83 10.27 17.92
CA GLU A 107 7.11 11.17 18.82
C GLU A 107 5.79 10.57 19.32
N SER A 108 5.16 9.73 18.51
CA SER A 108 3.93 9.01 18.88
C SER A 108 4.20 7.71 19.65
N GLU A 109 5.46 7.42 19.99
CA GLU A 109 5.90 6.17 20.66
C GLU A 109 5.43 4.90 19.92
N ILE A 110 5.33 4.98 18.59
CA ILE A 110 4.93 3.86 17.75
C ILE A 110 6.20 3.13 17.31
N SER A 111 6.29 1.84 17.62
CA SER A 111 7.36 0.99 17.12
C SER A 111 7.23 0.81 15.61
N PHE A 112 8.36 0.91 14.92
CA PHE A 112 8.44 0.67 13.48
C PHE A 112 9.74 -0.04 13.10
N LEU A 113 9.72 -0.70 11.95
CA LEU A 113 10.87 -1.37 11.35
C LEU A 113 11.18 -0.75 10.00
N GLU A 114 12.44 -0.34 9.83
CA GLU A 114 12.99 0.04 8.53
C GLU A 114 13.63 -1.19 7.88
N SER A 115 13.34 -1.42 6.60
CA SER A 115 13.94 -2.54 5.85
C SER A 115 13.98 -2.23 4.35
N ALA A 116 14.69 -3.06 3.59
CA ALA A 116 14.75 -2.97 2.13
C ALA A 116 14.45 -4.34 1.50
N SER A 117 13.83 -4.32 0.32
CA SER A 117 13.46 -5.50 -0.46
C SER A 117 14.32 -5.58 -1.73
N TYR A 118 14.76 -6.79 -2.09
CA TYR A 118 15.56 -7.06 -3.28
C TYR A 118 15.06 -8.31 -4.01
N ARG A 119 15.20 -8.37 -5.34
CA ARG A 119 14.90 -9.57 -6.15
C ARG A 119 16.08 -10.56 -6.15
N ILE A 120 16.38 -11.12 -4.98
CA ILE A 120 17.60 -11.92 -4.75
C ILE A 120 17.72 -13.10 -5.74
N MET A 121 16.62 -13.79 -6.03
CA MET A 121 16.61 -14.99 -6.88
C MET A 121 16.53 -14.72 -8.39
N VAL A 122 16.41 -13.45 -8.81
CA VAL A 122 16.28 -13.07 -10.23
C VAL A 122 17.56 -12.37 -10.69
N ASP A 123 17.87 -11.22 -10.08
CA ASP A 123 18.96 -10.36 -10.52
C ASP A 123 19.59 -9.51 -9.40
N GLY A 124 19.11 -9.65 -8.16
CA GLY A 124 19.57 -8.84 -7.03
C GLY A 124 19.12 -7.38 -7.09
N ALA A 125 18.23 -7.01 -8.00
CA ALA A 125 17.80 -5.63 -8.14
C ALA A 125 17.08 -5.13 -6.88
N PHE A 126 17.38 -3.89 -6.51
CA PHE A 126 16.70 -3.18 -5.42
C PHE A 126 15.25 -2.90 -5.81
N ILE A 127 14.30 -3.30 -4.95
CA ILE A 127 12.88 -3.07 -5.17
C ILE A 127 12.43 -1.80 -4.47
N HIS A 128 12.60 -1.68 -3.16
CA HIS A 128 12.24 -0.48 -2.39
C HIS A 128 12.82 -0.55 -0.98
N LYS A 129 12.81 0.58 -0.28
CA LYS A 129 12.84 0.60 1.19
C LYS A 129 11.42 0.67 1.70
N LYS A 130 11.22 0.23 2.94
CA LYS A 130 9.94 0.32 3.62
C LYS A 130 10.09 0.65 5.10
N ILE A 131 9.13 1.42 5.60
CA ILE A 131 8.89 1.62 7.03
C ILE A 131 7.58 0.89 7.36
N SER A 132 7.63 -0.09 8.25
CA SER A 132 6.48 -0.90 8.66
C SER A 132 6.13 -0.64 10.12
N SER A 133 4.85 -0.41 10.43
CA SER A 133 4.34 -0.15 11.77
C SER A 133 2.85 -0.52 11.85
N ARG A 134 2.40 -1.24 12.89
CA ARG A 134 0.97 -1.47 13.23
C ARG A 134 0.03 -1.61 12.02
N GLY A 135 0.25 -2.60 11.16
CA GLY A 135 -0.60 -2.87 9.99
C GLY A 135 -0.56 -1.82 8.88
N VAL A 136 0.46 -0.95 8.86
CA VAL A 136 0.75 -0.05 7.75
C VAL A 136 2.22 -0.14 7.32
N THR A 137 2.45 -0.10 6.01
CA THR A 137 3.77 -0.07 5.39
C THR A 137 3.87 1.09 4.40
N TYR A 138 4.92 1.91 4.56
CA TYR A 138 5.24 3.02 3.67
C TYR A 138 6.41 2.64 2.77
N TYR A 139 6.29 2.83 1.46
CA TYR A 139 7.30 2.39 0.49
C TYR A 139 8.01 3.57 -0.17
N PHE A 140 9.32 3.42 -0.36
CA PHE A 140 10.23 4.44 -0.87
C PHE A 140 11.11 3.87 -1.99
N ARG A 141 11.37 4.66 -3.04
CA ARG A 141 12.08 4.23 -4.25
C ARG A 141 13.60 4.39 -4.14
N ALA A 142 14.10 5.30 -3.32
CA ALA A 142 15.52 5.58 -3.25
C ALA A 142 16.28 4.45 -2.53
N VAL A 143 17.40 4.02 -3.10
CA VAL A 143 18.27 3.00 -2.48
C VAL A 143 18.94 3.56 -1.23
N THR A 144 19.46 4.79 -1.33
CA THR A 144 20.05 5.52 -0.21
C THR A 144 18.97 6.24 0.59
N GLU A 145 19.27 6.57 1.84
CA GLU A 145 18.40 7.44 2.63
C GLU A 145 18.23 8.80 1.94
N ASN A 146 16.98 9.25 1.85
CA ASN A 146 16.62 10.56 1.34
C ASN A 146 15.53 11.10 2.27
N ALA A 147 15.93 12.06 3.13
CA ALA A 147 15.07 12.63 4.17
C ALA A 147 13.79 13.26 3.61
N ASP A 148 13.86 13.80 2.38
CA ASP A 148 12.77 14.52 1.71
C ASP A 148 11.91 13.61 0.83
N GLU A 149 12.21 12.32 0.77
CA GLU A 149 11.48 11.38 -0.09
C GLU A 149 10.05 11.18 0.41
N VAL A 150 9.09 11.40 -0.49
CA VAL A 150 7.68 11.10 -0.27
C VAL A 150 7.43 9.60 -0.52
N PRO A 151 6.65 8.90 0.33
CA PRO A 151 6.26 7.54 0.02
C PRO A 151 5.55 7.45 -1.33
N TYR A 152 5.98 6.54 -2.20
CA TYR A 152 5.35 6.33 -3.50
C TYR A 152 4.13 5.39 -3.41
N ALA A 153 4.03 4.67 -2.29
CA ALA A 153 2.90 3.81 -1.96
C ALA A 153 2.75 3.63 -0.44
N VAL A 154 1.53 3.32 -0.02
CA VAL A 154 1.15 3.03 1.38
C VAL A 154 0.22 1.82 1.40
N LEU A 155 0.62 0.75 2.07
CA LEU A 155 -0.18 -0.47 2.24
C LEU A 155 -0.73 -0.55 3.65
N HIS A 156 -2.03 -0.78 3.79
CA HIS A 156 -2.71 -1.10 5.03
C HIS A 156 -3.24 -2.54 4.99
N SER A 157 -2.83 -3.35 5.96
CA SER A 157 -3.23 -4.75 6.11
C SER A 157 -3.60 -5.05 7.57
N ASN A 158 -4.39 -6.11 7.79
CA ASN A 158 -4.82 -6.53 9.13
C ASN A 158 -3.77 -7.37 9.91
N PHE A 159 -2.51 -7.42 9.47
CA PHE A 159 -1.42 -8.15 10.13
C PHE A 159 -0.52 -7.23 10.95
#